data_AF-A0A812KMC4-F1
#
_entry.id   AF-A0A812KMC4-F1
#
_cell.length_a   1.000
_cell.length_b   1.000
_cell.length_c   1.000
_cell.angle_alpha   90.00
_cell.angle_beta   90.00
_cell.angle_gamma   90.00
#
_symmetry.space_group_name_H-M   'P 1'
#
loop_
_entity.id
_entity.type
_entity.pdbx_description
1 polymer ?
#
loop_
_entity_poly.entity_id
_entity_poly.type
_entity_poly.pdbx_seq_one_letter_code
_entity_poly.pdbx_strand_id
1 'polypeptide(L)'
;HSGAAAKLAEAWREQNASVGSKSSSAPRGDGVYGRIVYLRSDADLTTVTLVDPSRRVMFVADGTSWAGRNFGLGAREILLRNGVQAEWIEHEITKGTRFKLVFFEDDGMIWKADWDGVERAVEAFHPRAAEKICPHWETIRNTSWADLEAQFGVTFDVLEQSEGPMTEERYLAAEDTPVTARRFLASTLSLNRHFQGTGYTFDERADSGDATAEFFAANRPLSSLPAAQVVDLEP
;
A
#
# COMPACT_ATOMS: atom_id res chain seq x y z
N HIS A 1 -26.96 -0.63 -12.85
CA HIS A 1 -26.16 -1.86 -12.63
C HIS A 1 -25.00 -1.51 -11.70
N SER A 2 -24.92 -2.12 -10.51
CA SER A 2 -23.82 -1.88 -9.57
C SER A 2 -22.58 -2.66 -10.01
N GLY A 3 -21.41 -1.99 -10.08
CA GLY A 3 -20.12 -2.61 -10.44
C GLY A 3 -19.67 -3.66 -9.42
N ALA A 4 -18.71 -4.50 -9.78
CA ALA A 4 -18.18 -5.57 -8.92
C ALA A 4 -17.61 -5.02 -7.60
N ALA A 5 -16.88 -3.89 -7.65
CA ALA A 5 -16.36 -3.24 -6.45
C ALA A 5 -17.47 -2.77 -5.50
N ALA A 6 -18.56 -2.22 -6.04
CA ALA A 6 -19.68 -1.76 -5.24
C ALA A 6 -20.47 -2.94 -4.63
N LYS A 7 -20.60 -4.06 -5.36
CA LYS A 7 -21.19 -5.30 -4.82
C LYS A 7 -20.35 -5.90 -3.69
N LEU A 8 -19.02 -5.90 -3.82
CA LEU A 8 -18.14 -6.40 -2.77
C LEU A 8 -18.23 -5.53 -1.50
N ALA A 9 -18.25 -4.21 -1.68
CA ALA A 9 -18.45 -3.26 -0.60
C ALA A 9 -19.83 -3.41 0.08
N GLU A 10 -20.88 -3.66 -0.70
CA GLU A 10 -22.23 -3.94 -0.18
C GLU A 10 -22.27 -5.24 0.62
N ALA A 11 -21.73 -6.33 0.09
CA ALA A 11 -21.63 -7.60 0.80
C ALA A 11 -20.88 -7.45 2.14
N TRP A 12 -19.82 -6.63 2.16
CA TRP A 12 -19.09 -6.33 3.40
C TRP A 12 -19.95 -5.59 4.42
N ARG A 13 -20.71 -4.56 3.97
CA ARG A 13 -21.61 -3.78 4.83
C ARG A 13 -22.73 -4.65 5.41
N GLU A 14 -23.35 -5.48 4.59
CA GLU A 14 -24.44 -6.37 5.01
C GLU A 14 -23.99 -7.33 6.10
N GLN A 15 -22.82 -7.94 5.95
CA GLN A 15 -22.33 -8.89 6.95
C GLN A 15 -21.99 -8.21 8.28
N ASN A 16 -21.40 -7.02 8.25
CA ASN A 16 -21.09 -6.26 9.47
C ASN A 16 -22.35 -5.68 10.15
N ALA A 17 -23.45 -5.48 9.40
CA ALA A 17 -24.73 -5.07 9.97
C ALA A 17 -25.47 -6.23 10.66
N SER A 18 -25.26 -7.47 10.22
CA SER A 18 -25.80 -8.67 10.86
C SER A 18 -24.79 -9.28 11.83
N VAL A 19 -24.85 -8.92 13.10
CA VAL A 19 -24.09 -9.65 14.14
C VAL A 19 -24.67 -11.05 14.27
N GLY A 20 -24.09 -12.00 13.53
CA GLY A 20 -24.39 -13.42 13.64
C GLY A 20 -24.89 -14.07 12.36
N SER A 21 -23.98 -14.38 11.44
CA SER A 21 -24.07 -15.59 10.60
C SER A 21 -22.74 -15.84 9.89
N LYS A 22 -22.21 -17.06 10.02
CA LYS A 22 -21.08 -17.56 9.23
C LYS A 22 -21.56 -18.14 7.91
N SER A 23 -20.72 -17.98 6.87
CA SER A 23 -20.78 -18.56 5.51
C SER A 23 -21.63 -17.72 4.52
N SER A 24 -21.22 -17.37 3.29
CA SER A 24 -20.32 -18.06 2.34
C SER A 24 -19.78 -17.10 1.25
N SER A 25 -18.62 -17.48 0.69
CA SER A 25 -18.00 -17.09 -0.60
C SER A 25 -18.25 -15.69 -1.15
N ALA A 26 -17.38 -14.74 -0.79
CA ALA A 26 -17.19 -13.53 -1.56
C ALA A 26 -16.37 -13.81 -2.86
N PRO A 27 -16.61 -13.08 -3.96
CA PRO A 27 -15.99 -13.35 -5.25
C PRO A 27 -14.46 -13.14 -5.20
N ARG A 28 -13.74 -14.03 -5.92
CA ARG A 28 -12.27 -14.00 -6.09
C ARG A 28 -11.87 -12.84 -7.02
N GLY A 29 -10.58 -12.50 -7.06
CA GLY A 29 -10.03 -11.33 -7.73
C GLY A 29 -10.33 -11.28 -9.23
N ASP A 30 -11.36 -10.50 -9.57
CA ASP A 30 -11.92 -10.32 -10.92
C ASP A 30 -11.67 -8.88 -11.45
N GLY A 31 -10.55 -8.24 -11.09
CA GLY A 31 -10.28 -6.83 -11.40
C GLY A 31 -10.84 -5.84 -10.37
N VAL A 32 -11.08 -6.30 -9.14
CA VAL A 32 -11.42 -5.44 -7.98
C VAL A 32 -10.25 -5.41 -7.02
N TYR A 33 -9.96 -4.23 -6.49
CA TYR A 33 -8.89 -3.97 -5.54
C TYR A 33 -9.42 -3.19 -4.35
N GLY A 34 -8.67 -3.19 -3.25
CA GLY A 34 -9.05 -2.46 -2.07
C GLY A 34 -7.88 -2.06 -1.19
N ARG A 35 -8.16 -1.15 -0.26
CA ARG A 35 -7.17 -0.57 0.65
C ARG A 35 -7.84 -0.04 1.92
N ILE A 36 -7.13 -0.11 3.05
CA ILE A 36 -7.49 0.63 4.26
C ILE A 36 -7.00 2.07 4.18
N VAL A 37 -7.91 3.01 4.42
CA VAL A 37 -7.69 4.45 4.54
C VAL A 37 -7.78 4.85 6.01
N TYR A 38 -6.83 5.66 6.44
CA TYR A 38 -6.68 6.13 7.81
C TYR A 38 -7.16 7.58 7.88
N LEU A 39 -8.25 7.80 8.61
CA LEU A 39 -8.85 9.13 8.77
C LEU A 39 -8.61 9.59 10.20
N ARG A 40 -7.53 10.34 10.39
CA ARG A 40 -7.22 10.99 11.66
C ARG A 40 -8.34 11.96 12.05
N SER A 41 -8.43 12.26 13.35
CA SER A 41 -9.56 12.99 13.94
C SER A 41 -9.76 14.40 13.36
N ASP A 42 -8.70 15.02 12.84
CA ASP A 42 -8.69 16.34 12.18
C ASP A 42 -8.75 16.28 10.64
N ALA A 43 -8.89 15.08 10.06
CA ALA A 43 -8.87 14.92 8.60
C ALA A 43 -10.10 15.56 7.94
N ASP A 44 -9.85 16.50 7.03
CA ASP A 44 -10.86 17.04 6.12
C ASP A 44 -11.17 16.02 5.01
N LEU A 45 -12.38 15.47 5.05
CA LEU A 45 -12.84 14.45 4.11
C LEU A 45 -12.93 14.96 2.66
N THR A 46 -12.93 16.27 2.44
CA THR A 46 -12.97 16.85 1.08
C THR A 46 -11.61 16.85 0.41
N THR A 47 -10.53 16.84 1.21
CA THR A 47 -9.14 16.91 0.73
C THR A 47 -8.34 15.64 1.01
N VAL A 48 -8.87 14.71 1.81
CA VAL A 48 -8.19 13.47 2.15
C VAL A 48 -7.98 12.58 0.91
N THR A 49 -6.76 12.10 0.75
CA THR A 49 -6.37 11.12 -0.26
C THR A 49 -6.27 9.72 0.37
N LEU A 50 -6.28 8.66 -0.45
CA LEU A 50 -6.25 7.28 0.03
C LEU A 50 -4.95 6.90 0.77
N VAL A 51 -3.86 7.64 0.47
CA VAL A 51 -2.59 7.66 1.21
C VAL A 51 -2.14 9.09 1.47
N ASP A 52 -0.97 9.28 2.07
CA ASP A 52 -0.33 10.59 2.21
C ASP A 52 -0.34 11.37 0.87
N PRO A 53 -0.79 12.64 0.85
CA PRO A 53 -0.97 13.41 -0.39
C PRO A 53 0.35 13.70 -1.11
N SER A 54 1.50 13.59 -0.45
CA SER A 54 2.81 13.68 -1.11
C SER A 54 3.13 12.46 -1.97
N ARG A 55 2.42 11.34 -1.79
CA ARG A 55 2.62 10.10 -2.55
C ARG A 55 1.70 10.03 -3.76
N ARG A 56 2.27 9.71 -4.91
CA ARG A 56 1.53 9.49 -6.16
C ARG A 56 1.00 8.07 -6.29
N VAL A 57 1.62 7.12 -5.60
CA VAL A 57 1.35 5.69 -5.70
C VAL A 57 0.94 5.13 -4.33
N MET A 58 0.04 4.15 -4.34
CA MET A 58 -0.40 3.43 -3.15
C MET A 58 -0.37 1.92 -3.35
N PHE A 59 -0.13 1.19 -2.28
CA PHE A 59 -0.31 -0.26 -2.22
C PHE A 59 -1.77 -0.64 -2.03
N VAL A 60 -2.27 -1.59 -2.80
CA VAL A 60 -3.60 -2.18 -2.66
C VAL A 60 -3.53 -3.69 -2.74
N ALA A 61 -4.52 -4.37 -2.19
CA ALA A 61 -4.65 -5.82 -2.34
C ALA A 61 -5.81 -6.15 -3.28
N ASP A 62 -5.78 -7.34 -3.88
CA ASP A 62 -6.82 -7.79 -4.79
C ASP A 62 -8.11 -8.22 -4.06
N GLY A 63 -9.18 -8.35 -4.84
CA GLY A 63 -10.47 -8.81 -4.37
C GLY A 63 -10.39 -10.16 -3.65
N THR A 64 -9.51 -11.08 -4.07
CA THR A 64 -9.30 -12.36 -3.37
C THR A 64 -8.80 -12.17 -1.96
N SER A 65 -7.83 -11.28 -1.75
CA SER A 65 -7.29 -10.96 -0.43
C SER A 65 -8.37 -10.36 0.46
N TRP A 66 -9.20 -9.46 -0.08
CA TRP A 66 -10.30 -8.87 0.66
C TRP A 66 -11.42 -9.86 0.98
N ALA A 67 -11.91 -10.57 -0.03
CA ALA A 67 -13.02 -11.52 0.05
C ALA A 67 -12.69 -12.81 0.80
N GLY A 68 -11.45 -13.29 0.70
CA GLY A 68 -11.05 -14.58 1.24
C GLY A 68 -10.70 -14.50 2.71
N ARG A 69 -9.74 -13.65 3.05
CA ARG A 69 -9.15 -13.62 4.39
C ARG A 69 -9.57 -12.40 5.21
N ASN A 70 -9.78 -11.23 4.59
CA ASN A 70 -10.05 -10.02 5.35
C ASN A 70 -11.55 -9.79 5.59
N PHE A 71 -12.42 -10.53 4.90
CA PHE A 71 -13.86 -10.30 4.89
C PHE A 71 -14.49 -10.39 6.28
N GLY A 72 -15.25 -9.35 6.64
CA GLY A 72 -15.91 -9.24 7.95
C GLY A 72 -14.99 -8.94 9.12
N LEU A 73 -13.71 -8.64 8.88
CA LEU A 73 -12.76 -8.25 9.94
C LEU A 73 -12.78 -6.73 10.17
N GLY A 74 -12.48 -6.33 11.41
CA GLY A 74 -12.20 -4.95 11.78
C GLY A 74 -10.82 -4.47 11.30
N ALA A 75 -10.56 -3.18 11.43
CA ALA A 75 -9.34 -2.55 10.97
C ALA A 75 -8.10 -3.15 11.61
N ARG A 76 -8.07 -3.32 12.94
CA ARG A 76 -6.96 -3.90 13.67
C ARG A 76 -6.49 -5.23 13.10
N GLU A 77 -7.41 -6.17 12.91
CA GLU A 77 -7.04 -7.52 12.47
C GLU A 77 -6.56 -7.53 11.01
N ILE A 78 -7.16 -6.72 10.14
CA ILE A 78 -6.70 -6.59 8.76
C ILE A 78 -5.30 -5.98 8.71
N LEU A 79 -5.05 -4.93 9.49
CA LEU A 79 -3.76 -4.25 9.53
C LEU A 79 -2.64 -5.18 10.02
N LEU A 80 -2.91 -5.98 11.05
CA LEU A 80 -1.96 -7.00 11.51
C LEU A 80 -1.65 -8.03 10.41
N ARG A 81 -2.66 -8.51 9.66
CA ARG A 81 -2.47 -9.44 8.53
C ARG A 81 -1.67 -8.84 7.37
N ASN A 82 -1.69 -7.52 7.26
CA ASN A 82 -0.93 -6.78 6.25
C ASN A 82 0.44 -6.32 6.80
N GLY A 83 0.92 -6.91 7.90
CA GLY A 83 2.27 -6.68 8.45
C GLY A 83 2.44 -5.35 9.18
N VAL A 84 1.35 -4.65 9.53
CA VAL A 84 1.43 -3.42 10.31
C VAL A 84 1.67 -3.76 11.78
N GLN A 85 2.63 -3.07 12.40
CA GLN A 85 3.05 -3.34 13.78
C GLN A 85 1.93 -3.04 14.78
N ALA A 86 1.73 -3.96 15.75
CA ALA A 86 0.64 -3.90 16.70
C ALA A 86 0.65 -2.60 17.52
N GLU A 87 1.81 -2.18 18.00
CA GLU A 87 1.98 -0.97 18.82
C GLU A 87 1.55 0.29 18.05
N TRP A 88 1.86 0.33 16.75
CA TRP A 88 1.45 1.44 15.90
C TRP A 88 -0.06 1.46 15.66
N ILE A 89 -0.69 0.28 15.49
CA ILE A 89 -2.15 0.16 15.32
C ILE A 89 -2.86 0.66 16.58
N GLU A 90 -2.45 0.19 17.76
CA GLU A 90 -3.03 0.62 19.05
C GLU A 90 -2.89 2.12 19.26
N HIS A 91 -1.75 2.70 18.84
CA HIS A 91 -1.52 4.14 18.91
C HIS A 91 -2.49 4.93 18.02
N GLU A 92 -2.69 4.52 16.77
CA GLU A 92 -3.64 5.21 15.87
C GLU A 92 -5.10 5.04 16.34
N ILE A 93 -5.49 3.87 16.87
CA ILE A 93 -6.81 3.65 17.47
C ILE A 93 -7.01 4.59 18.67
N THR A 94 -6.03 4.69 19.56
CA THR A 94 -6.09 5.55 20.75
C THR A 94 -6.24 7.04 20.40
N LYS A 95 -5.68 7.48 19.26
CA LYS A 95 -5.87 8.85 18.74
C LYS A 95 -7.26 9.12 18.17
N GLY A 96 -8.14 8.12 18.12
CA GLY A 96 -9.45 8.22 17.48
C GLY A 96 -9.38 8.20 15.95
N THR A 97 -8.36 7.55 15.38
CA THR A 97 -8.30 7.34 13.93
C THR A 97 -9.48 6.47 13.50
N ARG A 98 -10.22 6.93 12.50
CA ARG A 98 -11.29 6.16 11.86
C ARG A 98 -10.71 5.43 10.67
N PHE A 99 -11.10 4.18 10.48
CA PHE A 99 -10.61 3.36 9.39
C PHE A 99 -11.72 3.14 8.38
N LYS A 100 -11.39 3.30 7.10
CA LYS A 100 -12.29 2.96 6.00
C LYS A 100 -11.65 1.92 5.11
N LEU A 101 -12.42 0.93 4.68
CA LEU A 101 -12.06 0.06 3.57
C LEU A 101 -12.66 0.63 2.30
N VAL A 102 -11.82 0.87 1.31
CA VAL A 102 -12.26 1.30 -0.01
C VAL A 102 -12.04 0.19 -1.02
N PHE A 103 -12.96 0.08 -1.96
CA PHE A 103 -12.89 -0.83 -3.10
C PHE A 103 -12.91 -0.04 -4.40
N PHE A 104 -12.18 -0.49 -5.40
CA PHE A 104 -12.22 0.12 -6.73
C PHE A 104 -11.91 -0.93 -7.80
N GLU A 105 -12.36 -0.66 -9.01
CA GLU A 105 -12.09 -1.54 -10.16
C GLU A 105 -10.77 -1.16 -10.82
N ASP A 106 -10.22 -2.10 -11.57
CA ASP A 106 -9.07 -1.86 -12.43
C ASP A 106 -9.37 -0.79 -13.47
N ASP A 107 -8.52 0.24 -13.50
CA ASP A 107 -8.56 1.32 -14.47
C ASP A 107 -7.43 1.21 -15.51
N GLY A 108 -6.71 0.07 -15.53
CA GLY A 108 -5.55 -0.18 -16.38
C GLY A 108 -4.24 0.37 -15.83
N MET A 109 -4.27 1.05 -14.68
CA MET A 109 -3.11 1.63 -14.00
C MET A 109 -2.83 0.93 -12.65
N ILE A 110 -3.15 -0.36 -12.59
CA ILE A 110 -2.86 -1.23 -11.45
C ILE A 110 -1.85 -2.30 -11.86
N TRP A 111 -0.74 -2.40 -11.13
CA TRP A 111 0.34 -3.35 -11.43
C TRP A 111 0.71 -4.12 -10.19
N LYS A 112 1.10 -5.39 -10.33
CA LYS A 112 1.59 -6.19 -9.21
C LYS A 112 2.79 -5.49 -8.57
N ALA A 113 2.88 -5.48 -7.25
CA ALA A 113 3.95 -4.81 -6.52
C ALA A 113 5.26 -5.65 -6.49
N ASP A 114 5.65 -6.18 -7.64
CA ASP A 114 6.94 -6.82 -7.86
C ASP A 114 7.92 -5.84 -8.51
N TRP A 115 9.15 -6.28 -8.80
CA TRP A 115 10.16 -5.41 -9.42
C TRP A 115 9.74 -4.83 -10.78
N ASP A 116 8.99 -5.58 -11.58
CA ASP A 116 8.52 -5.09 -12.87
C ASP A 116 7.41 -4.05 -12.69
N GLY A 117 6.52 -4.24 -11.71
CA GLY A 117 5.54 -3.23 -11.33
C GLY A 117 6.14 -1.99 -10.68
N VAL A 118 7.26 -2.12 -9.95
CA VAL A 118 8.03 -0.96 -9.44
C VAL A 118 8.51 -0.12 -10.62
N GLU A 119 9.12 -0.73 -11.63
CA GLU A 119 9.57 -0.03 -12.83
C GLU A 119 8.43 0.70 -13.53
N ARG A 120 7.32 0.00 -13.79
CA ARG A 120 6.13 0.60 -14.40
C ARG A 120 5.56 1.76 -13.58
N ALA A 121 5.54 1.64 -12.25
CA ALA A 121 5.08 2.70 -11.37
C ALA A 121 5.99 3.94 -11.42
N VAL A 122 7.32 3.75 -11.43
CA VAL A 122 8.27 4.86 -11.58
C VAL A 122 8.11 5.52 -12.95
N GLU A 123 8.03 4.75 -14.04
CA GLU A 123 7.85 5.29 -15.38
C GLU A 123 6.55 6.11 -15.51
N ALA A 124 5.44 5.58 -14.99
CA ALA A 124 4.14 6.23 -15.10
C ALA A 124 4.01 7.47 -14.21
N PHE A 125 4.52 7.41 -12.98
CA PHE A 125 4.26 8.44 -11.97
C PHE A 125 5.45 9.36 -11.68
N HIS A 126 6.66 8.99 -12.08
CA HIS A 126 7.91 9.74 -11.88
C HIS A 126 8.85 9.64 -13.09
N PRO A 127 8.41 10.04 -14.31
CA PRO A 127 9.15 9.78 -15.55
C PRO A 127 10.56 10.38 -15.58
N ARG A 128 10.77 11.53 -14.92
CA ARG A 128 12.10 12.15 -14.81
C ARG A 128 13.04 11.32 -13.92
N ALA A 129 12.52 10.73 -12.85
CA ALA A 129 13.28 9.82 -12.01
C ALA A 129 13.54 8.49 -12.73
N ALA A 130 12.61 8.03 -13.57
CA ALA A 130 12.75 6.78 -14.33
C ALA A 130 14.03 6.78 -15.19
N GLU A 131 14.28 7.87 -15.93
CA GLU A 131 15.49 8.02 -16.74
C GLU A 131 16.78 7.88 -15.90
N LYS A 132 16.79 8.47 -14.71
CA LYS A 132 17.94 8.46 -13.80
C LYS A 132 18.11 7.12 -13.08
N ILE A 133 17.02 6.43 -12.75
CA ILE A 133 17.09 5.12 -12.05
C ILE A 133 17.48 4.01 -13.00
N CYS A 134 17.19 4.13 -14.30
CA CYS A 134 17.39 3.10 -15.31
C CYS A 134 18.74 2.35 -15.22
N PRO A 135 19.90 3.01 -15.03
CA PRO A 135 21.18 2.30 -14.94
C PRO A 135 21.35 1.45 -13.68
N HIS A 136 20.54 1.68 -12.64
CA HIS A 136 20.69 1.07 -11.31
C HIS A 136 19.74 -0.10 -11.07
N TRP A 137 18.81 -0.39 -11.98
CA TRP A 137 17.79 -1.43 -11.76
C TRP A 137 18.37 -2.81 -11.45
N GLU A 138 19.39 -3.23 -12.19
CA GLU A 138 20.05 -4.51 -11.96
C GLU A 138 20.65 -4.58 -10.54
N THR A 139 21.34 -3.54 -10.10
CA THR A 139 21.91 -3.46 -8.76
C THR A 139 20.83 -3.46 -7.69
N ILE A 140 19.78 -2.65 -7.85
CA ILE A 140 18.69 -2.50 -6.87
C ILE A 140 17.89 -3.79 -6.71
N ARG A 141 17.66 -4.53 -7.80
CA ARG A 141 16.92 -5.80 -7.79
C ARG A 141 17.70 -6.93 -7.12
N ASN A 142 19.03 -6.94 -7.29
CA ASN A 142 19.89 -8.06 -6.87
C ASN A 142 20.68 -7.80 -5.57
N THR A 143 20.63 -6.58 -5.02
CA THR A 143 21.37 -6.22 -3.81
C THR A 143 20.41 -5.95 -2.66
N SER A 144 20.65 -6.59 -1.51
CA SER A 144 19.84 -6.35 -0.33
C SER A 144 20.05 -4.94 0.22
N TRP A 145 19.12 -4.48 1.07
CA TRP A 145 19.25 -3.19 1.73
C TRP A 145 20.53 -3.10 2.57
N ALA A 146 20.82 -4.15 3.33
CA ALA A 146 22.00 -4.22 4.19
C ALA A 146 23.31 -4.24 3.38
N ASP A 147 23.31 -4.91 2.23
CA ASP A 147 24.49 -4.95 1.36
C ASP A 147 24.78 -3.59 0.72
N LEU A 148 23.73 -2.85 0.31
CA LEU A 148 23.89 -1.46 -0.17
C LEU A 148 24.41 -0.54 0.93
N GLU A 149 23.89 -0.65 2.16
CA GLU A 149 24.41 0.10 3.31
C GLU A 149 25.89 -0.18 3.57
N ALA A 150 26.27 -1.45 3.58
CA ALA A 150 27.65 -1.88 3.80
C ALA A 150 28.58 -1.43 2.67
N GLN A 151 28.17 -1.57 1.41
CA GLN A 151 28.98 -1.21 0.24
C GLN A 151 29.29 0.28 0.18
N PHE A 152 28.35 1.12 0.60
CA PHE A 152 28.48 2.59 0.54
C PHE A 152 28.85 3.22 1.88
N GLY A 153 29.00 2.43 2.95
CA GLY A 153 29.39 2.92 4.27
C GLY A 153 28.37 3.87 4.90
N VAL A 154 27.08 3.64 4.65
CA VAL A 154 25.98 4.49 5.11
C VAL A 154 24.90 3.66 5.81
N THR A 155 24.04 4.31 6.59
CA THR A 155 22.82 3.71 7.13
C THR A 155 21.63 4.55 6.70
N PHE A 156 20.63 3.95 6.06
CA PHE A 156 19.47 4.67 5.52
C PHE A 156 18.66 5.32 6.63
N ASP A 157 18.53 4.68 7.80
CA ASP A 157 17.85 5.25 8.96
C ASP A 157 18.54 6.56 9.41
N VAL A 158 19.88 6.59 9.42
CA VAL A 158 20.66 7.80 9.75
C VAL A 158 20.46 8.88 8.71
N LEU A 159 20.44 8.50 7.42
CA LEU A 159 20.20 9.45 6.33
C LEU A 159 18.76 10.00 6.38
N GLU A 160 17.75 9.18 6.64
CA GLU A 160 16.37 9.63 6.77
C GLU A 160 16.17 10.54 7.98
N GLN A 161 16.81 10.26 9.11
CA GLN A 161 16.76 11.12 10.30
C GLN A 161 17.45 12.48 10.09
N SER A 162 18.62 12.48 9.44
CA SER A 162 19.41 13.71 9.26
C SER A 162 18.93 14.55 8.09
N GLU A 163 18.49 13.91 7.02
CA GLU A 163 18.16 14.58 5.77
C GLU A 163 16.65 14.62 5.49
N GLY A 164 15.84 13.76 6.10
CA GLY A 164 14.43 13.59 5.77
C GLY A 164 14.17 12.69 4.55
N PRO A 165 12.92 12.60 4.08
CA PRO A 165 12.54 11.73 2.96
C PRO A 165 13.19 12.19 1.64
N MET A 166 13.50 11.23 0.77
CA MET A 166 14.06 11.48 -0.54
C MET A 166 12.94 11.83 -1.54
N THR A 167 12.61 13.11 -1.67
CA THR A 167 11.64 13.59 -2.68
C THR A 167 12.20 13.43 -4.10
N GLU A 168 11.33 13.53 -5.11
CA GLU A 168 11.76 13.47 -6.51
C GLU A 168 12.77 14.56 -6.85
N GLU A 169 12.54 15.80 -6.41
CA GLU A 169 13.45 16.93 -6.65
C GLU A 169 14.83 16.69 -6.03
N ARG A 170 14.86 16.15 -4.81
CA ARG A 170 16.11 15.80 -4.12
C ARG A 170 16.83 14.67 -4.82
N TYR A 171 16.10 13.64 -5.23
CA TYR A 171 16.68 12.53 -5.96
C TYR A 171 17.29 12.98 -7.29
N LEU A 172 16.59 13.85 -8.04
CA LEU A 172 17.09 14.38 -9.30
C LEU A 172 18.37 15.22 -9.12
N ALA A 173 18.48 15.98 -8.02
CA ALA A 173 19.66 16.79 -7.70
C ALA A 173 20.81 16.00 -7.02
N ALA A 174 20.53 14.83 -6.44
CA ALA A 174 21.50 14.02 -5.74
C ALA A 174 22.51 13.35 -6.68
N GLU A 175 23.58 12.79 -6.11
CA GLU A 175 24.50 11.93 -6.85
C GLU A 175 23.76 10.72 -7.44
N ASP A 176 24.17 10.29 -8.63
CA ASP A 176 23.52 9.21 -9.36
C ASP A 176 24.07 7.85 -8.94
N THR A 177 23.50 7.27 -7.87
CA THR A 177 23.97 6.04 -7.25
C THR A 177 22.82 5.08 -6.97
N PRO A 178 23.09 3.76 -6.83
CA PRO A 178 22.09 2.80 -6.39
C PRO A 178 21.50 3.12 -5.02
N VAL A 179 22.27 3.74 -4.10
CA VAL A 179 21.80 4.14 -2.77
C VAL A 179 20.78 5.27 -2.87
N THR A 180 21.08 6.33 -3.63
CA THR A 180 20.15 7.46 -3.80
C THR A 180 18.88 7.02 -4.52
N ALA A 181 18.99 6.14 -5.52
CA ALA A 181 17.86 5.52 -6.20
C ALA A 181 17.01 4.67 -5.24
N ARG A 182 17.62 3.81 -4.42
CA ARG A 182 16.91 2.99 -3.43
C ARG A 182 16.19 3.86 -2.39
N ARG A 183 16.83 4.93 -1.90
CA ARG A 183 16.22 5.90 -0.96
C ARG A 183 15.00 6.57 -1.56
N PHE A 184 15.09 6.95 -2.83
CA PHE A 184 13.97 7.51 -3.57
C PHE A 184 12.80 6.53 -3.61
N LEU A 185 13.02 5.30 -4.08
CA LEU A 185 11.96 4.28 -4.15
C LEU A 185 11.32 3.99 -2.79
N ALA A 186 12.13 3.92 -1.73
CA ALA A 186 11.64 3.74 -0.37
C ALA A 186 10.73 4.89 0.09
N SER A 187 11.10 6.13 -0.23
CA SER A 187 10.35 7.32 0.19
C SER A 187 9.07 7.51 -0.62
N THR A 188 9.12 7.30 -1.94
CA THR A 188 8.03 7.63 -2.87
C THR A 188 7.05 6.50 -3.08
N LEU A 189 7.54 5.26 -3.18
CA LEU A 189 6.73 4.06 -3.36
C LEU A 189 6.53 3.28 -2.07
N SER A 190 7.11 3.70 -0.95
CA SER A 190 7.01 2.99 0.35
C SER A 190 7.66 1.61 0.36
N LEU A 191 8.69 1.39 -0.47
CA LEU A 191 9.44 0.13 -0.50
C LEU A 191 10.39 0.07 0.71
N ASN A 192 9.92 -0.46 1.84
CA ASN A 192 10.71 -0.58 3.05
C ASN A 192 11.76 -1.72 2.96
N ARG A 193 12.54 -1.92 4.03
CA ARG A 193 13.58 -2.96 4.12
C ARG A 193 13.07 -4.40 3.96
N HIS A 194 11.77 -4.63 4.14
CA HIS A 194 11.12 -5.94 3.99
C HIS A 194 10.63 -6.18 2.56
N PHE A 195 10.67 -5.17 1.68
CA PHE A 195 10.22 -5.32 0.29
C PHE A 195 11.19 -6.21 -0.51
N GLN A 196 10.71 -7.40 -0.86
CA GLN A 196 11.47 -8.40 -1.64
C GLN A 196 11.22 -8.30 -3.15
N GLY A 197 10.23 -7.53 -3.59
CA GLY A 197 9.87 -7.41 -5.01
C GLY A 197 9.21 -8.64 -5.61
N THR A 198 8.53 -9.45 -4.78
CA THR A 198 7.76 -10.64 -5.21
C THR A 198 6.29 -10.32 -5.51
N GLY A 199 5.82 -9.13 -5.12
CA GLY A 199 4.41 -8.74 -5.16
C GLY A 199 3.56 -9.36 -4.05
N TYR A 200 4.19 -9.77 -2.95
CA TYR A 200 3.51 -10.39 -1.83
C TYR A 200 3.97 -9.85 -0.46
N THR A 201 3.00 -9.64 0.44
CA THR A 201 3.24 -9.38 1.88
C THR A 201 2.82 -10.60 2.68
N PHE A 202 3.72 -11.10 3.54
CA PHE A 202 3.51 -12.29 4.36
C PHE A 202 3.02 -11.91 5.75
N ASP A 203 2.00 -12.61 6.26
CA ASP A 203 1.58 -12.49 7.67
C ASP A 203 2.60 -13.22 8.54
N GLU A 204 3.41 -12.49 9.29
CA GLU A 204 4.43 -13.05 10.20
C GLU A 204 3.83 -13.89 11.34
N ARG A 205 2.51 -13.79 11.58
CA ARG A 205 1.78 -14.59 12.58
C ARG A 205 1.29 -15.92 12.02
N ALA A 206 1.27 -16.09 10.70
CA ALA A 206 0.70 -17.27 10.06
C ALA A 206 1.76 -18.36 9.89
N ASP A 207 1.60 -19.48 10.62
CA ASP A 207 2.43 -20.68 10.46
C ASP A 207 2.37 -21.28 9.03
N SER A 208 1.33 -20.92 8.27
CA SER A 208 1.02 -21.44 6.92
C SER A 208 1.77 -20.74 5.77
N GLY A 209 2.49 -19.64 6.01
CA GLY A 209 3.11 -18.86 4.93
C GLY A 209 2.09 -18.12 4.06
N ASP A 210 0.95 -17.71 4.64
CA ASP A 210 -0.14 -17.07 3.89
C ASP A 210 0.27 -15.71 3.31
N ALA A 211 0.23 -15.67 1.98
CA ALA A 211 0.44 -14.56 1.05
C ALA A 211 -0.67 -13.49 0.98
N THR A 212 -0.36 -12.19 1.04
CA THR A 212 -1.21 -11.12 0.45
C THR A 212 -0.65 -10.77 -0.91
N ALA A 213 -1.43 -10.87 -1.98
CA ALA A 213 -1.00 -10.27 -3.25
C ALA A 213 -1.15 -8.75 -3.16
N GLU A 214 -0.06 -8.03 -3.41
CA GLU A 214 -0.03 -6.57 -3.38
C GLU A 214 0.20 -5.98 -4.75
N PHE A 215 -0.38 -4.80 -4.96
CA PHE A 215 -0.40 -4.08 -6.23
C PHE A 215 -0.17 -2.59 -5.99
N PHE A 216 0.47 -1.92 -6.94
CA PHE A 216 0.51 -0.47 -7.03
C PHE A 216 -0.72 0.05 -7.76
N ALA A 217 -1.28 1.15 -7.27
CA ALA A 217 -2.31 1.92 -7.94
C ALA A 217 -2.07 3.42 -7.74
N ALA A 218 -2.66 4.25 -8.60
CA ALA A 218 -2.61 5.70 -8.44
C ALA A 218 -3.32 6.15 -7.15
N ASN A 219 -2.65 6.98 -6.35
CA ASN A 219 -3.28 7.68 -5.25
C ASN A 219 -4.37 8.63 -5.80
N ARG A 220 -5.48 8.73 -5.08
CA ARG A 220 -6.64 9.54 -5.47
C ARG A 220 -7.34 10.12 -4.26
N PRO A 221 -8.11 11.21 -4.40
CA PRO A 221 -8.96 11.72 -3.34
C PRO A 221 -9.99 10.67 -2.93
N LEU A 222 -10.29 10.54 -1.64
CA LEU A 222 -11.37 9.66 -1.16
C LEU A 222 -12.72 10.08 -1.76
N SER A 223 -12.92 11.38 -1.94
CA SER A 223 -14.12 11.96 -2.57
C SER A 223 -14.32 11.57 -4.03
N SER A 224 -13.29 11.03 -4.70
CA SER A 224 -13.42 10.51 -6.08
C SER A 224 -14.12 9.15 -6.14
N LEU A 225 -14.25 8.45 -5.00
CA LEU A 225 -14.89 7.14 -4.94
C LEU A 225 -16.39 7.28 -4.67
N PRO A 226 -17.25 6.54 -5.40
CA PRO A 226 -18.65 6.38 -5.04
C PRO A 226 -18.82 5.91 -3.59
N ALA A 227 -19.76 6.51 -2.86
CA ALA A 227 -20.03 6.12 -1.47
C ALA A 227 -20.35 4.61 -1.31
N ALA A 228 -20.94 3.98 -2.33
CA ALA A 228 -21.23 2.55 -2.34
C ALA A 228 -19.97 1.66 -2.25
N GLN A 229 -18.79 2.18 -2.63
CA GLN A 229 -17.49 1.52 -2.63
C GLN A 229 -16.67 1.79 -1.36
N VAL A 230 -17.23 2.52 -0.40
CA VAL A 230 -16.56 2.93 0.83
C VAL A 230 -17.28 2.27 2.01
N VAL A 231 -16.50 1.62 2.89
CA VAL A 231 -17.01 0.87 4.04
C VAL A 231 -16.32 1.37 5.29
N ASP A 232 -17.09 1.67 6.34
CA ASP A 232 -16.54 1.94 7.66
C ASP A 232 -16.05 0.64 8.31
N LEU A 233 -14.85 0.67 8.88
CA LEU A 233 -14.30 -0.44 9.65
C LEU A 233 -14.37 -0.10 11.13
N GLU A 234 -14.83 -1.07 11.92
CA GLU A 234 -14.65 -1.04 13.37
C GLU A 234 -13.15 -1.07 13.68
N PRO A 235 -12.67 -0.26 14.65
CA PRO A 235 -11.26 -0.23 15.06
C PRO A 235 -10.68 -1.61 15.39
#